data_AF-A0A957A5V2-F1
#
_entry.id   AF-A0A957A5V2-F1
#
_cell.length_a   1.000
_cell.length_b   1.000
_cell.length_c   1.000
_cell.angle_alpha   90.00
_cell.angle_beta   90.00
_cell.angle_gamma   90.00
#
_symmetry.space_group_name_H-M   'P 1'
#
loop_
_entity.id
_entity.type
_entity.pdbx_description
1 polymer ?
#
loop_
_entity_poly.entity_id
_entity_poly.type
_entity_poly.pdbx_seq_one_letter_code
_entity_poly.pdbx_strand_id
1 'polypeptide(L)'
;MKQRDRTSASLPVLVCRGSDCRGPAQERLCDDLRRAGADVVIIGCLDICKGPVAMCPIGDRWEVVAKVRGKDVRKCVLQALAEQRARPLKKRMVRGKKRRKAIAKATKKLARRKHPAFAR
;
A
#
# COMPACT_ATOMS: atom_id res chain seq x y z
N MET A 1 23.40 11.98 -12.37
CA MET A 1 22.01 11.66 -11.98
C MET A 1 21.75 12.26 -10.61
N LYS A 2 20.95 13.33 -10.52
CA LYS A 2 20.74 14.08 -9.27
C LYS A 2 19.91 13.25 -8.29
N GLN A 3 20.54 12.77 -7.22
CA GLN A 3 19.85 12.26 -6.04
C GLN A 3 19.01 13.42 -5.49
N ARG A 4 17.68 13.34 -5.63
CA ARG A 4 16.79 14.28 -4.96
C ARG A 4 16.76 13.85 -3.52
N ASP A 5 17.33 14.67 -2.64
CA ASP A 5 16.99 14.76 -1.22
C ASP A 5 15.46 14.82 -1.09
N ARG A 6 14.82 13.66 -0.98
CA ARG A 6 13.50 13.56 -0.38
C ARG A 6 13.80 13.57 1.11
N THR A 7 13.64 14.73 1.71
CA THR A 7 13.26 14.90 3.12
C THR A 7 12.57 13.65 3.63
N SER A 8 13.01 13.14 4.79
CA SER A 8 12.63 11.90 5.48
C SER A 8 11.13 11.71 5.77
N ALA A 9 10.29 11.95 4.77
CA ALA A 9 8.88 11.66 4.75
C ALA A 9 8.76 10.16 4.48
N SER A 10 8.45 9.43 5.54
CA SER A 10 8.06 8.03 5.49
C SER A 10 7.04 7.81 4.37
N LEU A 11 7.24 6.74 3.60
CA LEU A 11 6.38 6.45 2.45
C LEU A 11 4.99 6.04 2.96
N PRO A 12 3.91 6.74 2.57
CA PRO A 12 2.57 6.44 3.06
C PRO A 12 2.05 5.16 2.40
N VAL A 13 1.78 4.12 3.18
CA VAL A 13 1.22 2.85 2.72
C VAL A 13 -0.18 2.67 3.28
N LEU A 14 -1.16 2.50 2.39
CA LEU A 14 -2.56 2.41 2.78
C LEU A 14 -2.97 0.96 2.95
N VAL A 15 -3.42 0.58 4.14
CA VAL A 15 -3.85 -0.79 4.41
C VAL A 15 -5.36 -0.85 4.61
N CYS A 16 -6.02 -1.73 3.86
CA CYS A 16 -7.47 -1.91 3.90
C CYS A 16 -7.89 -2.59 5.21
N ARG A 17 -8.94 -2.06 5.87
CA ARG A 17 -9.61 -2.66 7.06
C ARG A 17 -10.98 -3.28 6.78
N GLY A 18 -11.24 -3.70 5.54
CA GLY A 18 -12.45 -4.48 5.22
C GLY A 18 -12.49 -5.79 6.00
N SER A 19 -13.67 -6.40 6.17
CA SER A 19 -13.85 -7.66 6.91
C SER A 19 -12.84 -8.74 6.51
N ASP A 20 -12.68 -8.99 5.20
CA ASP A 20 -11.71 -9.94 4.62
C ASP A 20 -10.23 -9.59 4.86
N CYS A 21 -9.96 -8.35 5.24
CA CYS A 21 -8.61 -7.86 5.51
C CYS A 21 -8.31 -7.82 7.00
N ARG A 22 -9.29 -7.81 7.90
CA ARG A 22 -9.04 -7.72 9.35
C ARG A 22 -8.43 -9.02 9.86
N GLY A 23 -7.58 -8.90 10.88
CA GLY A 23 -7.03 -10.02 11.63
C GLY A 23 -5.50 -10.14 11.54
N PRO A 24 -4.93 -11.24 12.05
CA PRO A 24 -3.50 -11.35 12.34
C PRO A 24 -2.57 -11.20 11.12
N ALA A 25 -3.07 -11.46 9.91
CA ALA A 25 -2.29 -11.27 8.69
C ALA A 25 -2.10 -9.78 8.33
N GLN A 26 -3.10 -8.95 8.60
CA GLN A 26 -3.03 -7.51 8.38
C GLN A 26 -2.20 -6.82 9.45
N GLU A 27 -2.35 -7.23 10.71
CA GLU A 27 -1.51 -6.72 11.81
C GLU A 27 -0.02 -6.94 11.51
N ARG A 28 0.35 -8.18 11.17
CA ARG A 28 1.72 -8.51 10.76
C ARG A 28 2.20 -7.73 9.55
N LEU A 29 1.33 -7.46 8.57
CA LEU A 29 1.66 -6.60 7.44
C LEU A 29 1.93 -5.16 7.88
N CYS A 30 1.08 -4.60 8.73
CA CYS A 30 1.27 -3.25 9.25
C CYS A 30 2.57 -3.13 10.05
N ASP A 31 2.88 -4.12 10.89
CA ASP A 31 4.10 -4.11 11.71
C ASP A 31 5.36 -4.23 10.85
N ASP A 32 5.35 -5.13 9.87
CA ASP A 32 6.45 -5.28 8.90
C ASP A 32 6.69 -3.97 8.11
N LEU A 33 5.62 -3.30 7.70
CA LEU A 33 5.69 -2.01 7.00
C LEU A 33 6.25 -0.89 7.89
N ARG A 34 5.78 -0.78 9.13
CA ARG A 34 6.27 0.22 10.10
C ARG A 34 7.74 0.00 10.44
N ARG A 35 8.15 -1.26 10.64
CA ARG A 35 9.55 -1.63 10.87
C ARG A 35 10.45 -1.27 9.68
N ALA A 36 9.89 -1.27 8.47
CA ALA A 36 10.58 -0.80 7.26
C ALA A 36 10.52 0.74 7.06
N GLY A 37 10.01 1.50 8.03
CA GLY A 37 9.94 2.96 7.97
C GLY A 37 8.79 3.52 7.11
N ALA A 38 7.81 2.70 6.74
CA ALA A 38 6.62 3.17 6.03
C ALA A 38 5.60 3.80 7.01
N ASP A 39 4.93 4.85 6.57
CA ASP A 39 3.80 5.44 7.28
C ASP A 39 2.52 4.66 6.95
N VAL A 40 2.08 3.82 7.88
CA VAL A 40 0.95 2.92 7.66
C VAL A 40 -0.36 3.60 8.00
N VAL A 41 -1.16 3.88 6.96
CA VAL A 41 -2.48 4.51 7.09
C VAL A 41 -3.59 3.47 6.90
N ILE A 42 -4.34 3.20 7.96
CA ILE A 42 -5.47 2.27 7.88
C ILE A 42 -6.69 2.95 7.24
N ILE A 43 -7.18 2.38 6.13
CA ILE A 43 -8.32 2.91 5.36
C ILE A 43 -9.47 1.90 5.25
N GLY A 44 -10.71 2.40 5.19
CA GLY A 44 -11.89 1.54 5.04
C GLY A 44 -11.88 0.68 3.75
N CYS A 45 -12.80 -0.27 3.64
CA CYS A 45 -12.84 -1.27 2.54
C CYS A 45 -12.59 -0.69 1.12
N LEU A 46 -11.69 -1.33 0.38
CA LEU A 46 -11.33 -0.99 -1.01
C LEU A 46 -12.13 -1.78 -2.07
N ASP A 47 -13.09 -2.62 -1.65
CA ASP A 47 -13.85 -3.55 -2.50
C ASP A 47 -12.97 -4.50 -3.33
N ILE A 48 -11.80 -4.80 -2.77
CA ILE A 48 -10.89 -5.85 -3.23
C ILE A 48 -11.01 -6.97 -2.22
N CYS A 49 -11.96 -7.87 -2.46
CA CYS A 49 -12.23 -9.01 -1.58
C CYS A 49 -11.05 -9.99 -1.58
N LYS A 50 -10.92 -10.77 -0.48
CA LYS A 50 -9.84 -11.76 -0.21
C LYS A 50 -8.50 -11.13 0.19
N GLY A 51 -8.48 -10.25 1.20
CA GLY A 51 -7.32 -9.48 1.67
C GLY A 51 -6.14 -10.28 2.28
N PRO A 52 -5.25 -9.64 3.08
CA PRO A 52 -5.06 -8.20 3.25
C PRO A 52 -4.75 -7.48 1.94
N VAL A 53 -5.14 -6.21 1.86
CA VAL A 53 -4.89 -5.36 0.69
C VAL A 53 -4.08 -4.14 1.13
N ALA A 54 -2.99 -3.88 0.42
CA ALA A 54 -2.15 -2.70 0.60
C ALA A 54 -2.13 -1.87 -0.68
N MET A 55 -2.11 -0.56 -0.54
CA MET A 55 -1.75 0.35 -1.60
C MET A 55 -0.42 1.01 -1.27
N CYS A 56 0.53 0.88 -2.19
CA CYS A 56 1.90 1.30 -2.00
C CYS A 56 2.27 2.35 -3.06
N PRO A 57 2.97 3.43 -2.68
CA PRO A 57 3.58 4.35 -3.63
C PRO A 57 4.87 3.69 -4.17
N ILE A 58 4.86 3.32 -5.45
CA ILE A 58 5.97 2.65 -6.13
C ILE A 58 6.35 3.48 -7.36
N GLY A 59 7.49 4.17 -7.28
CA GLY A 59 7.87 5.18 -8.27
C GLY A 59 6.89 6.36 -8.22
N ASP A 60 6.35 6.75 -9.37
CA ASP A 60 5.41 7.87 -9.50
C ASP A 60 3.93 7.44 -9.49
N ARG A 61 3.64 6.20 -9.09
CA ARG A 61 2.29 5.65 -9.12
C ARG A 61 1.93 4.85 -7.87
N TRP A 62 0.63 4.82 -7.61
CA TRP A 62 0.05 3.94 -6.62
C TRP A 62 -0.15 2.54 -7.19
N GLU A 63 0.33 1.54 -6.49
CA GLU A 63 0.09 0.13 -6.79
C GLU A 63 -0.74 -0.53 -5.72
N VAL A 64 -1.62 -1.43 -6.13
CA VAL A 64 -2.55 -2.11 -5.24
C VAL A 64 -2.22 -3.59 -5.22
N VAL A 65 -1.92 -4.12 -4.04
CA VAL A 65 -1.53 -5.51 -3.82
C VAL A 65 -2.60 -6.18 -2.96
N ALA A 66 -3.10 -7.33 -3.40
CA ALA A 66 -4.09 -8.10 -2.65
C ALA A 66 -3.50 -9.43 -2.14
N LYS A 67 -4.19 -10.08 -1.20
CA LYS A 67 -3.82 -11.37 -0.62
C LYS A 67 -2.45 -11.36 0.07
N VAL A 68 -2.12 -10.29 0.77
CA VAL A 68 -0.84 -10.12 1.46
C VAL A 68 -0.83 -10.86 2.80
N ARG A 69 -0.76 -12.19 2.77
CA ARG A 69 -0.85 -13.07 3.97
C ARG A 69 0.48 -13.70 4.35
N GLY A 70 1.17 -14.28 3.37
CA GLY A 70 2.42 -15.04 3.60
C GLY A 70 3.64 -14.15 3.76
N LYS A 71 4.65 -14.64 4.50
CA LYS A 71 5.93 -13.96 4.74
C LYS A 71 6.59 -13.53 3.43
N ASP A 72 6.61 -14.38 2.42
CA ASP A 72 7.23 -14.07 1.12
C ASP A 72 6.52 -12.93 0.40
N VAL A 73 5.18 -12.92 0.45
CA VAL A 73 4.39 -11.85 -0.18
C VAL A 73 4.66 -10.52 0.54
N ARG A 74 4.76 -10.54 1.87
CA ARG A 74 5.13 -9.34 2.65
C ARG A 74 6.54 -8.88 2.29
N LYS A 75 7.52 -9.79 2.22
CA LYS A 75 8.89 -9.49 1.77
C LYS A 75 8.91 -8.85 0.38
N CYS A 76 8.13 -9.35 -0.58
CA CYS A 76 8.02 -8.75 -1.90
C CYS A 76 7.43 -7.32 -1.86
N VAL A 77 6.46 -7.06 -0.97
CA VAL A 77 5.90 -5.70 -0.77
C VAL A 77 6.96 -4.76 -0.21
N LEU A 78 7.69 -5.19 0.82
CA LEU A 78 8.76 -4.40 1.43
C LEU A 78 9.89 -4.13 0.43
N GLN A 79 10.31 -5.15 -0.32
CA GLN A 79 11.35 -5.01 -1.33
C GLN A 79 10.91 -4.07 -2.46
N ALA A 80 9.66 -4.17 -2.93
CA ALA A 80 9.14 -3.25 -3.93
C ALA A 80 9.09 -1.79 -3.44
N LEU A 81 8.74 -1.58 -2.16
CA LEU A 81 8.76 -0.26 -1.53
C LEU A 81 10.19 0.28 -1.41
N ALA A 82 11.14 -0.54 -0.95
CA ALA A 82 12.54 -0.14 -0.80
C ALA A 82 13.20 0.17 -2.15
N GLU A 83 13.00 -0.69 -3.15
CA GLU A 83 13.57 -0.49 -4.49
C GLU A 83 12.77 0.50 -5.36
N GLN A 84 11.60 0.92 -4.89
CA GLN A 84 10.63 1.70 -5.68
C GLN A 84 10.31 1.03 -7.03
N ARG A 85 10.22 -0.30 -7.05
CA ARG A 85 10.00 -1.12 -8.26
C ARG A 85 8.81 -2.04 -8.14
N ALA A 86 7.98 -2.10 -9.18
CA ALA A 86 6.81 -2.99 -9.22
C ALA A 86 7.16 -4.45 -9.59
N ARG A 87 8.39 -4.71 -10.04
CA ARG A 87 8.85 -6.04 -10.48
C ARG A 87 8.64 -7.15 -9.43
N PRO A 88 8.91 -6.93 -8.13
CA PRO A 88 8.68 -7.93 -7.09
C PRO A 88 7.20 -8.29 -6.89
N LEU A 89 6.25 -7.47 -7.37
CA LEU A 89 4.82 -7.60 -7.06
C LEU A 89 3.95 -8.13 -8.20
N LYS A 90 4.49 -8.29 -9.43
CA LYS A 90 3.70 -8.51 -10.66
C LYS A 90 2.58 -9.56 -10.58
N LYS A 91 2.79 -10.65 -9.82
CA LYS A 91 1.83 -11.76 -9.66
C LYS A 91 0.67 -11.45 -8.67
N ARG A 92 0.82 -10.47 -7.79
CA ARG A 92 -0.12 -10.14 -6.70
C ARG A 92 -0.78 -8.77 -6.86
N MET A 93 -0.35 -7.99 -7.85
CA MET A 93 -0.94 -6.72 -8.19
C MET A 93 -2.38 -6.89 -8.68
N VAL A 94 -3.27 -6.09 -8.11
CA VAL A 94 -4.59 -5.86 -8.68
C VAL A 94 -4.42 -5.02 -9.93
N ARG A 95 -5.06 -5.43 -11.04
CA ARG A 95 -4.94 -4.77 -12.35
C ARG A 95 -6.26 -4.19 -12.83
N GLY A 96 -6.19 -3.41 -13.90
CA GLY A 96 -7.36 -2.95 -14.67
C GLY A 96 -8.35 -2.10 -13.88
N LYS A 97 -9.66 -2.34 -14.11
CA LYS A 97 -10.77 -1.57 -13.52
C LYS A 97 -10.78 -1.63 -11.99
N LYS A 98 -10.43 -2.77 -11.40
CA LYS A 98 -10.38 -2.94 -9.93
C LYS A 98 -9.29 -2.07 -9.29
N ARG A 99 -8.09 -2.04 -9.90
CA ARG A 99 -6.99 -1.15 -9.47
C ARG A 99 -7.43 0.30 -9.49
N ARG A 100 -7.98 0.76 -10.62
CA ARG A 100 -8.46 2.14 -10.80
C ARG A 100 -9.51 2.53 -9.76
N LYS A 101 -10.50 1.66 -9.54
CA LYS A 101 -11.55 1.87 -8.52
C LYS A 101 -10.98 1.96 -7.11
N ALA A 102 -10.07 1.06 -6.75
CA ALA A 102 -9.45 1.07 -5.43
C ALA A 102 -8.63 2.34 -5.19
N ILE A 103 -7.86 2.78 -6.20
CA ILE A 103 -7.11 4.04 -6.14
C ILE A 103 -8.06 5.22 -5.94
N ALA A 104 -9.09 5.36 -6.78
CA ALA A 104 -10.07 6.44 -6.66
C ALA A 104 -10.82 6.43 -5.30
N LYS A 105 -11.12 5.24 -4.77
CA LYS A 105 -11.77 5.09 -3.46
C LYS A 105 -10.83 5.48 -2.32
N ALA A 106 -9.56 5.11 -2.41
CA ALA A 106 -8.55 5.47 -1.42
C ALA A 106 -8.27 6.96 -1.40
N THR A 107 -8.07 7.59 -2.57
CA THR A 107 -7.84 9.03 -2.67
C THR A 107 -9.02 9.82 -2.15
N LYS A 108 -10.27 9.45 -2.51
CA LYS A 108 -11.48 10.10 -1.97
C LYS A 108 -11.56 10.01 -0.43
N LYS A 109 -11.15 8.88 0.15
CA LYS A 109 -11.15 8.68 1.61
C LYS A 109 -10.05 9.46 2.31
N LEU A 110 -8.88 9.60 1.69
CA LEU A 110 -7.75 10.32 2.26
C LEU A 110 -7.89 11.83 2.15
N ALA A 111 -8.45 12.33 1.03
CA ALA A 111 -8.80 13.73 0.88
C ALA A 111 -9.73 14.20 2.02
N ARG A 112 -10.71 13.37 2.40
CA ARG A 112 -11.59 13.63 3.56
C ARG A 112 -10.85 13.68 4.90
N ARG A 113 -9.68 13.04 5.01
CA ARG A 113 -8.89 12.97 6.23
C ARG A 113 -7.78 14.02 6.31
N LYS A 114 -7.64 14.90 5.30
CA LYS A 114 -6.56 15.90 5.19
C LYS A 114 -5.17 15.31 5.37
N HIS A 115 -4.93 14.09 4.87
CA HIS A 115 -3.64 13.42 5.07
C HIS A 115 -2.55 14.07 4.18
N PRO A 116 -1.38 14.46 4.72
CA PRO A 116 -0.35 15.20 3.98
C PRO A 116 0.19 14.43 2.77
N ALA A 117 0.15 13.10 2.81
CA ALA A 117 0.52 12.18 1.73
C ALA A 117 -0.13 12.45 0.35
N PHE A 118 -1.25 13.20 0.29
CA PHE A 118 -2.01 13.46 -0.93
C PHE A 118 -2.42 14.93 -1.11
N ALA A 119 -1.84 15.85 -0.33
CA ALA A 119 -2.16 17.28 -0.39
C ALA A 119 -1.48 18.03 -1.55
N ARG A 120 -1.30 17.39 -2.70
CA ARG A 120 -0.73 18.02 -3.91
C ARG A 120 -1.80 18.22 -4.98
#